data_AF-A0A4R6ISE6-F1
#
_entry.id   AF-A0A4R6ISE6-F1
#
_cell.length_a   1.000
_cell.length_b   1.000
_cell.length_c   1.000
_cell.angle_alpha   90.00
_cell.angle_beta   90.00
_cell.angle_gamma   90.00
#
_symmetry.space_group_name_H-M   'P 1'
#
loop_
_entity.id
_entity.type
_entity.pdbx_description
1 polymer ?
#
loop_
_entity_poly.entity_id
_entity_poly.type
_entity_poly.pdbx_seq_one_letter_code
_entity_poly.pdbx_strand_id
1 'polypeptide(L)'
;MKKIIGTLLFFLFFLSVIAQTNNNSDVVLKINGDEMVGKVTEINDADIKFVYKGETLVYTIKKADILKITYASGRIEFINKPALPSQTANTTPGNANPKPVVVSGLGDHHNKVAILPFSYLIDKQDAGEQMTYAVQNEAFSFLSKHAGMLELQSTNTTNALLIKAGVNSGNIRGFTMGEICDVLGVEFVLQGSIRQDKTSASNISSGSSTVKLNNNNNKNVIGSINGRSSYSGYSTSVQNYSTSVTMSVFNDKGENLFSQDHQSFWSSDNAYKITLQYLLKRTPLYKK
;
A
#
# COMPACT_ATOMS: atom_id res chain seq x y z
N MET A 1 -38.51 -49.90 5.49
CA MET A 1 -38.43 -48.42 5.42
C MET A 1 -38.14 -47.77 6.77
N LYS A 2 -38.91 -48.02 7.84
CA LYS A 2 -38.68 -47.44 9.18
C LYS A 2 -37.27 -47.68 9.76
N LYS A 3 -36.71 -48.89 9.55
CA LYS A 3 -35.35 -49.23 10.01
C LYS A 3 -34.23 -48.48 9.27
N ILE A 4 -34.42 -48.20 7.97
CA ILE A 4 -33.44 -47.48 7.12
C ILE A 4 -33.43 -45.99 7.48
N ILE A 5 -34.60 -45.43 7.77
CA ILE A 5 -34.74 -44.04 8.25
C ILE A 5 -34.08 -43.86 9.61
N GLY A 6 -34.20 -44.85 10.51
CA GLY A 6 -33.50 -44.82 11.80
C GLY A 6 -31.97 -44.82 11.65
N THR A 7 -31.42 -45.66 10.76
CA THR A 7 -29.97 -45.70 10.50
C THR A 7 -29.45 -44.43 9.84
N LEU A 8 -30.22 -43.83 8.93
CA LEU A 8 -29.85 -42.56 8.28
C LEU A 8 -29.87 -41.38 9.27
N LEU A 9 -30.84 -41.34 10.17
CA LEU A 9 -30.94 -40.30 11.21
C LEU A 9 -29.79 -40.40 12.23
N PHE A 10 -29.37 -41.63 12.56
CA PHE A 10 -28.23 -41.88 13.45
C PHE A 10 -26.91 -41.45 12.79
N PHE A 11 -26.75 -41.68 11.48
CA PHE A 11 -25.56 -41.26 10.73
C PHE A 11 -25.44 -39.73 10.60
N LEU A 12 -26.55 -39.01 10.48
CA LEU A 12 -26.56 -37.54 10.48
C LEU A 12 -26.14 -36.92 11.83
N PHE A 13 -26.36 -37.62 12.95
CA PHE A 13 -25.95 -37.17 14.28
C PHE A 13 -24.43 -37.31 14.52
N PHE A 14 -23.76 -38.27 13.87
CA PHE A 14 -22.30 -38.42 13.98
C PHE A 14 -21.51 -37.36 13.20
N LEU A 15 -22.08 -36.83 12.11
CA LEU A 15 -21.44 -35.77 11.32
C LEU A 15 -21.39 -34.42 12.07
N SER A 16 -22.24 -34.21 13.07
CA SER A 16 -22.28 -32.97 13.86
C SER A 16 -21.13 -32.84 14.87
N VAL A 17 -20.50 -33.95 15.26
CA VAL A 17 -19.42 -33.96 16.28
C VAL A 17 -18.07 -33.56 15.69
N ILE A 18 -17.85 -33.75 14.39
CA ILE A 18 -16.57 -33.46 13.72
C ILE A 18 -16.46 -31.97 13.33
N ALA A 19 -17.57 -31.21 13.37
CA ALA A 19 -17.61 -29.81 12.94
C ALA A 19 -17.24 -28.78 14.04
N GLN A 20 -16.96 -29.20 15.28
CA GLN A 20 -16.76 -28.29 16.43
C GLN A 20 -15.30 -28.07 16.84
N THR A 21 -14.35 -28.04 15.90
CA THR A 21 -12.98 -27.58 16.19
C THR A 21 -12.64 -26.34 15.38
N ASN A 22 -13.34 -25.24 15.67
CA ASN A 22 -12.83 -23.92 15.30
C ASN A 22 -11.58 -23.66 16.12
N ASN A 23 -10.42 -24.02 15.57
CA ASN A 23 -9.09 -23.72 16.09
C ASN A 23 -8.80 -22.22 15.92
N ASN A 24 -9.62 -21.38 16.52
CA ASN A 24 -9.30 -19.97 16.67
C ASN A 24 -8.20 -19.93 17.75
N SER A 25 -6.98 -19.72 17.30
CA SER A 25 -5.81 -19.56 18.16
C SER A 25 -5.51 -18.08 18.34
N ASP A 26 -5.02 -17.73 19.53
CA ASP A 26 -4.42 -16.43 19.77
C ASP A 26 -3.06 -16.36 19.04
N VAL A 27 -2.68 -15.17 18.60
CA VAL A 27 -1.39 -14.87 17.97
C VAL A 27 -0.67 -13.81 18.78
N VAL A 28 0.47 -14.16 19.35
CA VAL A 28 1.34 -13.22 20.07
C VAL A 28 2.46 -12.78 19.13
N LEU A 29 2.51 -11.50 18.80
CA LEU A 29 3.59 -10.89 18.03
C LEU A 29 4.59 -10.27 19.00
N LYS A 30 5.84 -10.70 18.92
CA LYS A 30 6.95 -10.15 19.70
C LYS A 30 7.52 -8.89 19.09
N ILE A 31 8.26 -8.12 19.90
CA ILE A 31 8.96 -6.90 19.46
C ILE A 31 10.02 -7.16 18.38
N ASN A 32 10.56 -8.38 18.33
CA ASN A 32 11.54 -8.81 17.32
C ASN A 32 10.89 -9.28 16.00
N GLY A 33 9.55 -9.28 15.93
CA GLY A 33 8.79 -9.73 14.76
C GLY A 33 8.41 -11.22 14.77
N ASP A 34 8.82 -11.99 15.79
CA ASP A 34 8.42 -13.39 15.89
C ASP A 34 6.93 -13.52 16.25
N GLU A 35 6.24 -14.41 15.55
CA GLU A 35 4.84 -14.74 15.82
C GLU A 35 4.71 -16.08 16.54
N MET A 36 3.92 -16.11 17.60
CA MET A 36 3.60 -17.32 18.35
C MET A 36 2.11 -17.61 18.25
N VAL A 37 1.75 -18.76 17.70
CA VAL A 37 0.34 -19.16 17.48
C VAL A 37 -0.07 -20.22 18.50
N GLY A 38 -1.12 -19.95 19.25
CA GLY A 38 -1.48 -20.78 20.40
C GLY A 38 -2.65 -20.22 21.21
N LYS A 39 -2.56 -20.25 22.53
CA LYS A 39 -3.58 -19.73 23.44
C LYS A 39 -2.93 -19.02 24.61
N VAL A 40 -3.33 -17.78 24.85
CA VAL A 40 -2.99 -17.03 26.06
C VAL A 40 -3.90 -17.51 27.18
N THR A 41 -3.31 -18.08 28.22
CA THR A 41 -4.06 -18.68 29.34
C THR A 41 -4.18 -17.73 30.53
N GLU A 42 -3.19 -16.87 30.75
CA GLU A 42 -3.15 -15.93 31.86
C GLU A 42 -2.32 -14.69 31.49
N ILE A 43 -2.67 -13.53 32.05
CA ILE A 43 -1.98 -12.26 31.83
C ILE A 43 -1.69 -11.65 33.19
N ASN A 44 -0.42 -11.60 33.57
CA ASN A 44 0.08 -10.97 34.79
C ASN A 44 0.66 -9.59 34.48
N ASP A 45 1.13 -8.87 35.50
CA ASP A 45 1.70 -7.53 35.34
C ASP A 45 2.98 -7.52 34.49
N ALA A 46 3.85 -8.52 34.65
CA ALA A 46 5.15 -8.59 33.98
C ALA A 46 5.23 -9.63 32.85
N ASP A 47 4.35 -10.62 32.83
CA ASP A 47 4.39 -11.76 31.91
C ASP A 47 2.99 -12.24 31.51
N ILE A 48 2.96 -13.11 30.51
CA ILE A 48 1.78 -13.87 30.11
C ILE A 48 2.11 -15.36 30.12
N LYS A 49 1.10 -16.18 30.35
CA LYS A 49 1.16 -17.62 30.13
C LYS A 49 0.57 -17.98 28.78
N PHE A 50 1.28 -18.80 28.04
CA PHE A 50 0.96 -19.14 26.66
C PHE A 50 1.15 -20.63 26.41
N VAL A 51 0.28 -21.22 25.59
CA VAL A 51 0.35 -22.62 25.17
C VAL A 51 0.34 -22.66 23.65
N TYR A 52 1.34 -23.29 23.02
CA TYR A 52 1.36 -23.43 21.55
C TYR A 52 0.22 -24.29 21.04
N LYS A 53 -0.20 -24.03 19.80
CA LYS A 53 -1.24 -24.82 19.15
C LYS A 53 -0.83 -26.31 19.08
N GLY A 54 -1.65 -27.17 19.68
CA GLY A 54 -1.41 -28.61 19.71
C GLY A 54 -0.50 -29.10 20.84
N GLU A 55 -0.01 -28.21 21.71
CA GLU A 55 0.77 -28.55 22.90
C GLU A 55 -0.07 -28.38 24.18
N THR A 56 0.41 -28.98 25.28
CA THR A 56 -0.16 -28.83 26.63
C THR A 56 0.77 -28.09 27.60
N LEU A 57 2.00 -27.81 27.18
CA LEU A 57 3.01 -27.12 27.99
C LEU A 57 2.70 -25.61 28.06
N VAL A 58 2.80 -25.07 29.28
CA VAL A 58 2.57 -23.65 29.55
C VAL A 58 3.91 -22.92 29.60
N TYR A 59 4.08 -21.96 28.70
CA TYR A 59 5.24 -21.10 28.58
C TYR A 59 4.96 -19.75 29.25
N THR A 60 5.97 -19.19 29.92
CA THR A 60 5.90 -17.84 30.50
C THR A 60 6.68 -16.89 29.61
N ILE A 61 6.03 -15.83 29.11
CA ILE A 61 6.61 -14.86 28.18
C ILE A 61 6.54 -13.49 28.83
N LYS A 62 7.66 -12.76 28.87
CA LYS A 62 7.69 -11.41 29.42
C LYS A 62 6.91 -10.46 28.52
N LYS A 63 6.08 -9.61 29.12
CA LYS A 63 5.34 -8.56 28.42
C LYS A 63 6.26 -7.58 27.68
N ALA A 64 7.45 -7.31 28.21
CA ALA A 64 8.44 -6.45 27.57
C ALA A 64 8.83 -6.92 26.16
N ASP A 65 8.79 -8.23 25.92
CA ASP A 65 9.17 -8.85 24.65
C ASP A 65 7.99 -8.95 23.67
N ILE A 66 6.79 -8.55 24.09
CA ILE A 66 5.55 -8.67 23.32
C ILE A 66 5.15 -7.30 22.75
N LEU A 67 4.93 -7.25 21.45
CA LEU A 67 4.41 -6.08 20.76
C LEU A 67 2.88 -6.04 20.87
N LYS A 68 2.20 -7.11 20.41
CA LYS A 68 0.73 -7.24 20.47
C LYS A 68 0.27 -8.68 20.60
N ILE A 69 -0.94 -8.85 21.09
CA ILE A 69 -1.67 -10.12 21.17
C ILE A 69 -2.96 -9.97 20.35
N THR A 70 -3.15 -10.82 19.35
CA THR A 70 -4.41 -10.96 18.61
C THR A 70 -5.14 -12.19 19.16
N TYR A 71 -6.24 -11.99 19.87
CA TYR A 71 -7.02 -13.09 20.43
C TYR A 71 -7.81 -13.82 19.34
N ALA A 72 -8.11 -15.09 19.60
CA ALA A 72 -9.01 -15.95 18.84
C ALA A 72 -10.40 -15.32 18.60
N SER A 73 -10.80 -14.37 19.45
CA SER A 73 -12.04 -13.59 19.32
C SER A 73 -11.95 -12.41 18.34
N GLY A 74 -10.77 -12.11 17.81
CA GLY A 74 -10.50 -10.93 16.98
C GLY A 74 -10.15 -9.66 17.78
N ARG A 75 -10.22 -9.70 19.12
CA ARG A 75 -9.72 -8.60 19.97
C ARG A 75 -8.20 -8.49 19.81
N ILE A 76 -7.66 -7.28 19.76
CA ILE A 76 -6.21 -7.02 19.72
C ILE A 76 -5.82 -6.22 20.97
N GLU A 77 -4.70 -6.59 21.59
CA GLU A 77 -4.13 -5.91 22.75
C GLU A 77 -2.65 -5.62 22.53
N PHE A 78 -2.28 -4.34 22.51
CA PHE A 78 -0.89 -3.90 22.37
C PHE A 78 -0.23 -3.82 23.75
N ILE A 79 0.81 -4.63 23.96
CA ILE A 79 1.51 -4.74 25.25
C ILE A 79 2.64 -3.72 25.35
N ASN A 80 3.39 -3.52 24.28
CA ASN A 80 4.45 -2.53 24.22
C ASN A 80 4.17 -1.56 23.05
N LYS A 81 3.87 -0.30 23.38
CA LYS A 81 3.75 0.78 22.38
C LYS A 81 5.09 1.54 22.38
N PRO A 82 5.85 1.60 21.27
CA PRO A 82 7.02 2.47 21.22
C PRO A 82 6.57 3.90 21.53
N ALA A 83 7.19 4.50 22.55
CA ALA A 83 6.87 5.85 22.97
C ALA A 83 7.13 6.84 21.82
N LEU A 84 6.08 7.50 21.35
CA LEU A 84 6.21 8.66 20.47
C LEU A 84 6.91 9.79 21.25
N PRO A 85 7.89 10.50 20.66
CA PRO A 85 8.51 11.63 21.33
C PRO A 85 7.47 12.74 21.51
N SER A 86 7.04 12.94 22.75
CA SER A 86 6.30 14.12 23.16
C SER A 86 7.17 15.36 22.93
N GLN A 87 6.58 16.36 22.27
CA GLN A 87 7.17 17.67 22.11
C GLN A 87 7.59 18.25 23.46
N THR A 88 8.78 18.83 23.45
CA THR A 88 9.47 19.50 24.55
C THR A 88 8.56 20.54 25.23
N ALA A 89 8.36 20.40 26.53
CA ALA A 89 8.04 21.51 27.43
C ALA A 89 8.91 21.39 28.69
N ASN A 90 9.68 22.43 28.95
CA ASN A 90 10.69 22.53 30.01
C ASN A 90 10.10 22.43 31.44
N THR A 91 10.83 21.68 32.29
CA THR A 91 11.13 21.91 33.73
C THR A 91 9.97 22.25 34.69
N THR A 92 9.60 21.43 35.70
CA THR A 92 10.35 21.12 36.96
C THR A 92 9.50 20.12 37.79
N PRO A 93 10.09 19.27 38.67
CA PRO A 93 9.47 18.03 39.16
C PRO A 93 8.76 18.13 40.52
N GLY A 94 7.69 17.35 40.70
CA GLY A 94 7.02 17.15 41.99
C GLY A 94 6.00 16.02 41.97
N ASN A 95 6.21 15.01 42.81
CA ASN A 95 5.41 13.80 43.05
C ASN A 95 3.88 13.94 42.99
N ALA A 96 3.20 12.97 42.34
CA ALA A 96 2.34 11.96 43.02
C ALA A 96 1.33 11.31 42.04
N ASN A 97 1.31 9.97 42.05
CA ASN A 97 0.32 9.02 41.53
C ASN A 97 0.06 8.95 40.00
N PRO A 98 0.27 7.77 39.36
CA PRO A 98 -0.23 7.51 38.02
C PRO A 98 -1.75 7.34 38.08
N LYS A 99 -2.47 8.45 37.91
CA LYS A 99 -3.87 8.42 37.48
C LYS A 99 -3.90 7.80 36.08
N PRO A 100 -4.81 6.86 35.76
CA PRO A 100 -4.86 6.25 34.45
C PRO A 100 -5.02 7.36 33.41
N VAL A 101 -4.02 7.50 32.55
CA VAL A 101 -4.12 8.35 31.36
C VAL A 101 -5.11 7.63 30.45
N VAL A 102 -6.38 8.02 30.58
CA VAL A 102 -7.38 7.85 29.54
C VAL A 102 -6.73 8.31 28.24
N VAL A 103 -6.53 7.38 27.32
CA VAL A 103 -6.26 7.68 25.91
C VAL A 103 -7.57 8.24 25.33
N SER A 104 -7.93 9.43 25.76
CA SER A 104 -8.77 10.34 24.99
C SER A 104 -7.82 11.32 24.32
N GLY A 105 -7.09 10.80 23.35
CA GLY A 105 -6.65 11.61 22.23
C GLY A 105 -7.74 11.55 21.18
N LEU A 106 -8.93 12.08 21.50
CA LEU A 106 -9.87 12.55 20.47
C LEU A 106 -9.18 13.78 19.85
N GLY A 107 -8.07 13.54 19.16
CA GLY A 107 -7.45 14.55 18.33
C GLY A 107 -8.53 14.96 17.34
N ASP A 108 -8.59 16.24 17.02
CA ASP A 108 -9.44 16.71 15.94
C ASP A 108 -8.92 16.09 14.64
N HIS A 109 -9.40 14.88 14.33
CA HIS A 109 -9.16 14.17 13.08
C HIS A 109 -9.93 14.86 11.94
N HIS A 110 -10.89 15.72 12.29
CA HIS A 110 -11.93 16.18 11.41
C HIS A 110 -11.37 17.01 10.25
N ASN A 111 -11.87 16.73 9.05
CA ASN A 111 -11.46 17.32 7.79
C ASN A 111 -9.96 17.14 7.45
N LYS A 112 -9.21 16.31 8.18
CA LYS A 112 -7.81 16.05 7.88
C LYS A 112 -7.65 14.87 6.95
N VAL A 113 -6.72 15.02 6.03
CA VAL A 113 -6.44 14.03 4.99
C VAL A 113 -4.95 13.71 5.00
N ALA A 114 -4.60 12.43 5.05
CA ALA A 114 -3.23 11.98 4.75
C ALA A 114 -3.19 11.22 3.43
N ILE A 115 -2.06 11.32 2.74
CA ILE A 115 -1.77 10.58 1.51
C ILE A 115 -0.68 9.58 1.87
N LEU A 116 -0.94 8.28 1.73
CA LEU A 116 0.06 7.26 1.99
C LEU A 116 1.11 7.21 0.86
N PRO A 117 2.32 6.71 1.16
CA PRO A 117 3.27 6.35 0.11
C PRO A 117 2.63 5.40 -0.90
N PHE A 118 2.73 5.72 -2.18
CA PHE A 118 2.13 4.92 -3.24
C PHE A 118 2.92 3.62 -3.47
N SER A 119 2.24 2.50 -3.67
CA SER A 119 2.92 1.32 -4.21
C SER A 119 3.24 1.57 -5.69
N TYR A 120 4.47 1.34 -6.13
CA TYR A 120 4.83 1.51 -7.53
C TYR A 120 5.57 0.27 -8.03
N LEU A 121 4.97 -0.39 -9.02
CA LEU A 121 5.57 -1.51 -9.73
C LEU A 121 5.97 -1.12 -11.15
N ILE A 122 7.25 -1.30 -11.50
CA ILE A 122 7.77 -1.21 -12.86
C ILE A 122 8.20 -2.60 -13.31
N ASP A 123 7.67 -3.11 -14.42
CA ASP A 123 7.96 -4.44 -14.93
C ASP A 123 7.80 -5.54 -13.85
N LYS A 124 6.75 -5.40 -13.03
CA LYS A 124 6.43 -6.25 -11.86
C LYS A 124 7.46 -6.22 -10.71
N GLN A 125 8.42 -5.32 -10.76
CA GLN A 125 9.40 -5.08 -9.68
C GLN A 125 9.05 -3.78 -8.94
N ASP A 126 9.45 -3.68 -7.67
CA ASP A 126 9.31 -2.44 -6.91
C ASP A 126 10.15 -1.33 -7.58
N ALA A 127 9.53 -0.18 -7.85
CA ALA A 127 10.18 0.96 -8.49
C ALA A 127 11.16 1.70 -7.57
N GLY A 128 11.22 1.32 -6.29
CA GLY A 128 12.03 1.92 -5.26
C GLY A 128 11.27 2.97 -4.44
N GLU A 129 11.71 3.13 -3.20
CA GLU A 129 11.13 4.05 -2.21
C GLU A 129 11.10 5.52 -2.70
N GLN A 130 12.10 5.93 -3.48
CA GLN A 130 12.20 7.27 -4.05
C GLN A 130 11.01 7.56 -4.96
N MET A 131 10.59 6.60 -5.79
CA MET A 131 9.48 6.78 -6.72
C MET A 131 8.14 6.79 -5.96
N THR A 132 8.00 5.90 -4.99
CA THR A 132 6.86 5.83 -4.07
C THR A 132 6.60 7.18 -3.37
N TYR A 133 7.63 7.83 -2.82
CA TYR A 133 7.49 9.15 -2.22
C TYR A 133 7.35 10.28 -3.24
N ALA A 134 7.97 10.17 -4.42
CA ALA A 134 7.80 11.16 -5.48
C ALA A 134 6.34 11.25 -5.94
N VAL A 135 5.68 10.11 -6.12
CA VAL A 135 4.25 10.04 -6.49
C VAL A 135 3.36 10.57 -5.37
N GLN A 136 3.66 10.23 -4.11
CA GLN A 136 2.97 10.78 -2.95
C GLN A 136 3.03 12.32 -2.92
N ASN A 137 4.21 12.89 -3.16
CA ASN A 137 4.42 14.34 -3.23
C ASN A 137 3.67 14.98 -4.41
N GLU A 138 3.61 14.29 -5.56
CA GLU A 138 2.85 14.75 -6.72
C GLU A 138 1.34 14.80 -6.41
N ALA A 139 0.80 13.75 -5.78
CA ALA A 139 -0.59 13.71 -5.34
C ALA A 139 -0.89 14.81 -4.31
N PHE A 140 -0.01 15.03 -3.33
CA PHE A 140 -0.12 16.11 -2.35
C PHE A 140 -0.11 17.49 -3.02
N SER A 141 0.86 17.76 -3.91
CA SER A 141 0.99 19.03 -4.62
C SER A 141 -0.22 19.33 -5.50
N PHE A 142 -0.84 18.29 -6.06
CA PHE A 142 -2.07 18.42 -6.83
C PHE A 142 -3.27 18.68 -5.92
N LEU A 143 -3.53 17.82 -4.93
CA LEU A 143 -4.72 17.92 -4.09
C LEU A 143 -4.71 19.14 -3.17
N SER A 144 -3.56 19.57 -2.66
CA SER A 144 -3.46 20.74 -1.78
C SER A 144 -3.99 22.03 -2.43
N LYS A 145 -3.97 22.12 -3.77
CA LYS A 145 -4.54 23.23 -4.54
C LYS A 145 -6.07 23.14 -4.71
N HIS A 146 -6.64 21.98 -4.43
CA HIS A 146 -8.04 21.62 -4.72
C HIS A 146 -8.76 21.01 -3.51
N ALA A 147 -8.19 21.09 -2.31
CA ALA A 147 -8.70 20.41 -1.11
C ALA A 147 -9.95 21.07 -0.49
N GLY A 148 -10.28 22.30 -0.91
CA GLY A 148 -11.43 23.02 -0.37
C GLY A 148 -11.29 23.31 1.12
N MET A 149 -12.13 22.69 1.94
CA MET A 149 -12.11 22.82 3.41
C MET A 149 -11.28 21.73 4.10
N LEU A 150 -10.78 20.75 3.35
CA LEU A 150 -9.96 19.67 3.88
C LEU A 150 -8.53 20.16 4.13
N GLU A 151 -7.97 19.76 5.26
CA GLU A 151 -6.57 20.02 5.63
C GLU A 151 -5.72 18.82 5.24
N LEU A 152 -4.82 18.99 4.26
CA LEU A 152 -3.89 17.94 3.90
C LEU A 152 -2.68 17.94 4.81
N GLN A 153 -2.47 16.81 5.49
CA GLN A 153 -1.24 16.54 6.22
C GLN A 153 -0.07 16.47 5.23
N SER A 154 1.05 17.12 5.59
CA SER A 154 2.27 17.07 4.77
C SER A 154 2.82 15.64 4.67
N THR A 155 3.34 15.29 3.51
CA THR A 155 3.93 13.96 3.22
C THR A 155 5.04 13.60 4.21
N ASN A 156 5.90 14.56 4.57
CA ASN A 156 6.95 14.37 5.57
C ASN A 156 6.38 13.98 6.94
N THR A 157 5.29 14.62 7.37
CA THR A 157 4.65 14.31 8.65
C THR A 157 4.00 12.95 8.61
N THR A 158 3.27 12.64 7.54
CA THR A 158 2.66 11.31 7.32
C THR A 158 3.73 10.22 7.38
N ASN A 159 4.81 10.36 6.61
CA ASN A 159 5.88 9.36 6.55
C ASN A 159 6.59 9.20 7.90
N ALA A 160 6.86 10.31 8.61
CA ALA A 160 7.46 10.25 9.93
C ALA A 160 6.55 9.55 10.96
N LEU A 161 5.23 9.77 10.91
CA LEU A 161 4.27 9.11 11.81
C LEU A 161 4.15 7.62 11.50
N LEU A 162 4.09 7.23 10.23
CA LEU A 162 4.09 5.82 9.82
C LEU A 162 5.35 5.10 10.31
N ILE A 163 6.52 5.67 10.06
CA ILE A 163 7.80 5.09 10.49
C ILE A 163 7.88 4.99 12.02
N LYS A 164 7.44 6.01 12.76
CA LYS A 164 7.40 5.99 14.23
C LYS A 164 6.46 4.91 14.77
N ALA A 165 5.36 4.63 14.07
CA ALA A 165 4.44 3.55 14.41
C ALA A 165 4.92 2.16 13.93
N GLY A 166 6.09 2.08 13.28
CA GLY A 166 6.64 0.84 12.74
C GLY A 166 5.94 0.37 11.46
N VAL A 167 5.16 1.24 10.81
CA VAL A 167 4.47 0.94 9.54
C VAL A 167 5.43 1.19 8.37
N ASN A 168 5.58 0.19 7.51
CA ASN A 168 6.38 0.22 6.28
C ASN A 168 5.66 -0.50 5.13
N SER A 169 6.20 -0.41 3.91
CA SER A 169 5.59 -1.02 2.71
C SER A 169 5.39 -2.53 2.80
N GLY A 170 6.21 -3.24 3.58
CA GLY A 170 6.12 -4.68 3.79
C GLY A 170 5.01 -5.09 4.76
N ASN A 171 4.78 -4.32 5.82
CA ASN A 171 3.85 -4.67 6.89
C ASN A 171 2.56 -3.85 6.92
N ILE A 172 2.41 -2.82 6.07
CA ILE A 172 1.22 -1.94 6.05
C ILE A 172 -0.08 -2.71 5.82
N ARG A 173 -0.03 -3.86 5.12
CA ARG A 173 -1.19 -4.76 4.93
C ARG A 173 -1.68 -5.43 6.22
N GLY A 174 -0.83 -5.47 7.26
CA GLY A 174 -1.17 -5.97 8.59
C GLY A 174 -1.89 -4.95 9.48
N PHE A 175 -2.14 -3.74 8.97
CA PHE A 175 -2.89 -2.68 9.63
C PHE A 175 -4.19 -2.42 8.87
N THR A 176 -5.27 -2.21 9.61
CA THR A 176 -6.52 -1.70 9.05
C THR A 176 -6.37 -0.22 8.71
N MET A 177 -7.16 0.27 7.76
CA MET A 177 -7.09 1.70 7.40
C MET A 177 -7.55 2.60 8.54
N GLY A 178 -8.46 2.15 9.40
CA GLY A 178 -8.83 2.89 10.61
C GLY A 178 -7.66 3.04 11.59
N GLU A 179 -6.89 1.97 11.83
CA GLU A 179 -5.66 2.05 12.64
C GLU A 179 -4.62 2.98 12.01
N ILE A 180 -4.52 3.01 10.69
CA ILE A 180 -3.64 3.96 9.98
C ILE A 180 -4.13 5.40 10.17
N CYS A 181 -5.43 5.66 10.08
CA CYS A 181 -6.02 6.97 10.36
C CYS A 181 -5.71 7.43 11.80
N ASP A 182 -5.85 6.52 12.79
CA ASP A 182 -5.54 6.80 14.20
C ASP A 182 -4.05 7.11 14.42
N VAL A 183 -3.15 6.35 13.79
CA VAL A 183 -1.69 6.60 13.83
C VAL A 183 -1.34 7.96 13.25
N LEU A 184 -2.04 8.36 12.19
CA LEU A 184 -1.78 9.59 11.46
C LEU A 184 -2.51 10.80 12.05
N GLY A 185 -3.54 10.58 12.88
CA GLY A 185 -4.41 11.61 13.43
C GLY A 185 -5.24 12.33 12.36
N VAL A 186 -5.77 11.58 11.39
CA VAL A 186 -6.56 12.10 10.25
C VAL A 186 -7.90 11.40 10.11
N GLU A 187 -8.89 12.08 9.53
CA GLU A 187 -10.20 11.48 9.25
C GLU A 187 -10.19 10.67 7.95
N PHE A 188 -9.41 11.10 6.95
CA PHE A 188 -9.35 10.42 5.65
C PHE A 188 -7.92 10.04 5.27
N VAL A 189 -7.79 8.87 4.65
CA VAL A 189 -6.54 8.38 4.10
C VAL A 189 -6.73 8.05 2.62
N LEU A 190 -5.84 8.58 1.79
CA LEU A 190 -5.72 8.23 0.37
C LEU A 190 -4.61 7.21 0.18
N GLN A 191 -4.98 6.06 -0.36
CA GLN A 191 -4.08 4.98 -0.74
C GLN A 191 -4.07 4.82 -2.26
N GLY A 192 -2.91 4.60 -2.86
CA GLY A 192 -2.83 4.31 -4.28
C GLY A 192 -1.71 3.36 -4.66
N SER A 193 -1.86 2.76 -5.84
CA SER A 193 -0.85 1.93 -6.48
C SER A 193 -0.74 2.21 -7.96
N ILE A 194 0.48 2.20 -8.48
CA ILE A 194 0.80 2.38 -9.89
C ILE A 194 1.47 1.11 -10.38
N ARG A 195 1.04 0.61 -11.52
CA ARG A 195 1.69 -0.47 -12.25
C ARG A 195 2.04 0.02 -13.64
N GLN A 196 3.32 -0.06 -14.00
CA GLN A 196 3.84 0.35 -15.30
C GLN A 196 4.67 -0.80 -15.87
N ASP A 197 4.18 -1.41 -16.95
CA ASP A 197 4.91 -2.49 -17.63
C ASP A 197 5.40 -1.98 -18.99
N LYS A 198 6.66 -2.27 -19.35
CA LYS A 198 7.17 -2.05 -20.70
C LYS A 198 6.37 -2.89 -21.70
N THR A 199 5.98 -2.28 -22.80
CA THR A 199 5.32 -2.94 -23.93
C THR A 199 6.25 -2.91 -25.14
N SER A 200 5.73 -2.62 -26.34
CA SER A 200 6.48 -2.62 -27.58
C SER A 200 7.44 -1.43 -27.69
N ALA A 201 8.58 -1.59 -28.35
CA ALA A 201 9.41 -0.46 -28.77
C ALA A 201 9.00 -0.02 -30.18
N SER A 202 8.75 1.27 -30.38
CA SER A 202 8.46 1.86 -31.69
C SER A 202 9.72 2.51 -32.25
N ASN A 203 10.16 2.06 -33.42
CA ASN A 203 11.30 2.63 -34.12
C ASN A 203 10.82 3.59 -35.20
N ILE A 204 11.15 4.87 -35.06
CA ILE A 204 10.92 5.89 -36.09
C ILE A 204 12.25 6.09 -36.80
N SER A 205 12.33 5.64 -38.05
CA SER A 205 13.49 5.87 -38.90
C SER A 205 13.13 6.85 -40.01
N SER A 206 13.96 7.89 -40.18
CA SER A 206 13.85 8.86 -41.25
C SER A 206 15.14 8.85 -42.06
N GLY A 207 15.02 8.56 -43.36
CA GLY A 207 16.14 8.52 -44.29
C GLY A 207 15.91 9.48 -45.43
N SER A 208 16.92 10.28 -45.76
CA SER A 208 16.95 11.09 -46.98
C SER A 208 17.98 10.51 -47.92
N SER A 209 17.55 10.12 -49.13
CA SER A 209 18.44 9.68 -50.19
C SER A 209 18.61 10.82 -51.19
N THR A 210 19.86 11.22 -51.45
CA THR A 210 20.18 12.13 -52.55
C THR A 210 20.80 11.33 -53.68
N VAL A 211 20.12 11.30 -54.83
CA VAL A 211 20.63 10.65 -56.04
C VAL A 211 21.31 11.71 -56.90
N LYS A 212 22.64 11.63 -57.02
CA LYS A 212 23.36 12.42 -58.02
C LYS A 212 23.34 11.66 -59.35
N LEU A 213 22.51 12.14 -60.28
CA LEU A 213 22.49 11.66 -61.67
C LEU A 213 23.72 12.20 -62.40
N ASN A 214 24.59 11.31 -62.87
CA ASN A 214 25.69 11.70 -63.73
C ASN A 214 25.20 11.63 -65.18
N ASN A 215 24.75 12.77 -65.72
CA ASN A 215 24.21 12.84 -67.08
C ASN A 215 25.38 12.85 -68.08
N ASN A 216 25.86 11.67 -68.46
CA ASN A 216 26.82 11.56 -69.54
C ASN A 216 26.08 11.71 -70.87
N ASN A 217 26.34 12.82 -71.57
CA ASN A 217 25.73 13.21 -72.85
C ASN A 217 26.16 12.31 -74.03
N ASN A 218 26.15 10.98 -73.88
CA ASN A 218 26.42 10.07 -74.97
C ASN A 218 25.09 9.54 -75.53
N LYS A 219 24.72 10.01 -76.72
CA LYS A 219 23.40 9.89 -77.38
C LYS A 219 22.93 8.46 -77.73
N ASN A 220 23.62 7.40 -77.29
CA ASN A 220 23.35 6.02 -77.71
C ASN A 220 23.24 4.99 -76.58
N VAL A 221 22.85 5.41 -75.36
CA VAL A 221 22.54 4.46 -74.27
C VAL A 221 21.12 4.69 -73.76
N ILE A 222 20.16 4.00 -74.36
CA ILE A 222 18.81 3.89 -73.79
C ILE A 222 18.92 2.93 -72.59
N GLY A 223 18.86 3.47 -71.36
CA GLY A 223 18.47 2.70 -70.18
C GLY A 223 19.51 2.41 -69.10
N SER A 224 20.72 2.99 -69.11
CA SER A 224 21.68 2.79 -67.99
C SER A 224 21.86 4.05 -67.14
N ILE A 225 21.21 4.08 -65.98
CA ILE A 225 21.35 5.13 -64.96
C ILE A 225 22.38 4.64 -63.91
N ASN A 226 23.62 5.10 -64.00
CA ASN A 226 24.65 4.88 -62.96
C ASN A 226 24.76 6.13 -62.07
N GLY A 227 23.96 6.18 -60.99
CA GLY A 227 24.01 7.23 -59.96
C GLY A 227 24.67 6.73 -58.67
N ARG A 228 25.54 7.54 -58.06
CA ARG A 228 26.04 7.28 -56.70
C ARG A 228 25.01 7.79 -55.69
N SER A 229 24.47 6.90 -54.86
CA SER A 229 23.56 7.26 -53.77
C SER A 229 24.33 7.44 -52.46
N SER A 230 24.07 8.53 -51.76
CA SER A 230 24.52 8.73 -50.37
C SER A 230 23.28 8.64 -49.47
N TYR A 231 23.32 7.72 -48.51
CA TYR A 231 22.25 7.47 -47.55
C TYR A 231 22.67 8.00 -46.18
N SER A 232 21.90 8.95 -45.65
CA SER A 232 21.97 9.35 -44.25
C SER A 232 20.61 9.08 -43.62
N GLY A 233 20.58 8.19 -42.63
CA GLY A 233 19.39 7.84 -41.88
C GLY A 233 19.57 8.12 -40.41
N TYR A 234 18.54 8.68 -39.78
CA TYR A 234 18.44 8.82 -38.32
C TYR A 234 17.37 7.84 -37.83
N SER A 235 17.69 7.07 -36.79
CA SER A 235 16.75 6.13 -36.17
C SER A 235 16.57 6.53 -34.71
N THR A 236 15.32 6.71 -34.29
CA THR A 236 14.95 6.92 -32.89
C THR A 236 14.10 5.75 -32.44
N SER A 237 14.51 5.10 -31.35
CA SER A 237 13.72 4.06 -30.71
C SER A 237 13.01 4.64 -29.49
N VAL A 238 11.69 4.44 -29.41
CA VAL A 238 10.84 4.89 -28.30
C VAL A 238 10.26 3.68 -27.61
N GLN A 239 10.54 3.51 -26.32
CA GLN A 239 9.94 2.48 -25.49
C GLN A 239 8.51 2.88 -25.10
N ASN A 240 7.52 2.04 -25.37
CA ASN A 240 6.16 2.23 -24.88
C ASN A 240 5.93 1.52 -23.54
N TYR A 241 4.97 2.04 -22.78
CA TYR A 241 4.57 1.55 -21.47
C TYR A 241 3.05 1.34 -21.42
N SER A 242 2.61 0.36 -20.64
CA SER A 242 1.23 0.21 -20.22
C SER A 242 1.15 0.57 -18.75
N THR A 243 0.39 1.62 -18.44
CA THR A 243 0.28 2.13 -17.06
C THR A 243 -1.14 1.99 -16.53
N SER A 244 -1.31 1.44 -15.34
CA SER A 244 -2.57 1.45 -14.59
C SER A 244 -2.36 2.07 -13.22
N VAL A 245 -3.35 2.84 -12.77
CA VAL A 245 -3.36 3.48 -11.45
C VAL A 245 -4.63 3.08 -10.73
N THR A 246 -4.48 2.54 -9.53
CA THR A 246 -5.58 2.22 -8.63
C THR A 246 -5.51 3.18 -7.44
N MET A 247 -6.67 3.68 -7.01
CA MET A 247 -6.75 4.62 -5.90
C MET A 247 -7.99 4.37 -5.06
N SER A 248 -7.78 4.42 -3.74
CA SER A 248 -8.81 4.23 -2.73
C SER A 248 -8.75 5.32 -1.67
N VAL A 249 -9.91 5.71 -1.14
CA VAL A 249 -10.04 6.63 0.00
C VAL A 249 -10.78 5.93 1.12
N PHE A 250 -10.22 5.99 2.31
CA PHE A 250 -10.79 5.40 3.51
C PHE A 250 -11.07 6.47 4.56
N ASN A 251 -12.06 6.25 5.41
CA ASN A 251 -12.26 7.03 6.62
C ASN A 251 -11.56 6.42 7.85
N ASP A 252 -11.61 7.11 8.97
CA ASP A 252 -11.16 6.71 10.30
C ASP A 252 -11.80 5.41 10.82
N LYS A 253 -12.98 5.05 10.33
CA LYS A 253 -13.63 3.76 10.61
C LYS A 253 -13.12 2.61 9.73
N GLY A 254 -12.25 2.89 8.77
CA GLY A 254 -11.74 1.94 7.79
C GLY A 254 -12.73 1.63 6.65
N GLU A 255 -13.82 2.39 6.52
CA GLU A 255 -14.78 2.24 5.42
C GLU A 255 -14.19 2.83 4.14
N ASN A 256 -14.38 2.13 3.02
CA ASN A 256 -13.95 2.58 1.71
C ASN A 256 -14.99 3.53 1.10
N LEU A 257 -14.63 4.82 0.99
CA LEU A 257 -15.49 5.87 0.46
C LEU A 257 -15.37 6.02 -1.06
N PHE A 258 -14.26 5.57 -1.63
CA PHE A 258 -13.96 5.67 -3.05
C PHE A 258 -12.93 4.61 -3.43
N SER A 259 -13.17 3.87 -4.51
CA SER A 259 -12.21 2.93 -5.05
C SER A 259 -12.36 2.88 -6.56
N GLN A 260 -11.31 3.27 -7.29
CA GLN A 260 -11.30 3.21 -8.74
C GLN A 260 -9.94 2.74 -9.26
N ASP A 261 -9.99 2.00 -10.36
CA ASP A 261 -8.83 1.65 -11.16
C ASP A 261 -8.97 2.30 -12.53
N HIS A 262 -7.87 2.82 -13.08
CA HIS A 262 -7.84 3.43 -14.39
C HIS A 262 -6.56 3.10 -15.13
N GLN A 263 -6.73 2.55 -16.33
CA GLN A 263 -5.64 2.35 -17.27
C GLN A 263 -5.41 3.63 -18.06
N SER A 264 -4.13 4.02 -18.18
CA SER A 264 -3.75 5.16 -19.01
C SER A 264 -4.05 4.89 -20.46
N PHE A 265 -4.61 5.89 -21.13
CA PHE A 265 -4.70 5.91 -22.58
C PHE A 265 -3.34 6.16 -23.25
N TRP A 266 -2.39 6.77 -22.52
CA TRP A 266 -1.08 7.13 -23.04
C TRP A 266 -0.05 6.03 -22.78
N SER A 267 0.84 5.81 -23.75
CA SER A 267 1.90 4.80 -23.67
C SER A 267 3.27 5.36 -23.30
N SER A 268 3.34 6.63 -22.89
CA SER A 268 4.61 7.28 -22.51
C SER A 268 5.02 6.96 -21.08
N ASP A 269 6.29 7.21 -20.75
CA ASP A 269 6.79 7.05 -19.37
C ASP A 269 6.04 7.93 -18.35
N ASN A 270 5.66 9.16 -18.74
CA ASN A 270 4.89 10.06 -17.88
C ASN A 270 3.38 9.78 -17.88
N ALA A 271 2.92 8.68 -18.47
CA ALA A 271 1.50 8.32 -18.54
C ALA A 271 0.86 8.21 -17.15
N TYR A 272 1.63 7.78 -16.14
CA TYR A 272 1.15 7.67 -14.76
C TYR A 272 0.67 9.00 -14.19
N LYS A 273 1.34 10.12 -14.50
CA LYS A 273 1.02 11.45 -13.96
C LYS A 273 -0.37 11.91 -14.41
N ILE A 274 -0.65 11.75 -15.70
CA ILE A 274 -1.93 12.14 -16.30
C ILE A 274 -3.05 11.28 -15.71
N THR A 275 -2.83 9.97 -15.61
CA THR A 275 -3.80 9.02 -15.03
C THR A 275 -4.05 9.29 -13.55
N LEU A 276 -2.99 9.59 -12.79
CA LEU A 276 -3.09 9.96 -11.38
C LEU A 276 -3.95 11.22 -11.19
N GLN A 277 -3.65 12.30 -11.91
CA GLN A 277 -4.44 13.52 -11.85
C GLN A 277 -5.90 13.31 -12.28
N TYR A 278 -6.13 12.47 -13.30
CA TYR A 278 -7.46 12.10 -13.74
C TYR A 278 -8.27 11.44 -12.60
N LEU A 279 -7.66 10.52 -11.85
CA LEU A 279 -8.34 9.86 -10.72
C LEU A 279 -8.49 10.81 -9.53
N LEU A 280 -7.47 11.61 -9.21
CA LEU A 280 -7.51 12.56 -8.08
C LEU A 280 -8.71 13.51 -8.21
N LYS A 281 -8.99 14.01 -9.43
CA LYS A 281 -10.15 14.86 -9.75
C LYS A 281 -11.52 14.22 -9.47
N ARG A 282 -11.58 12.90 -9.29
CA ARG A 282 -12.81 12.12 -9.05
C ARG A 282 -12.93 11.61 -7.62
N THR A 283 -11.90 11.79 -6.81
CA THR A 283 -11.96 11.45 -5.40
C THR A 283 -12.90 12.41 -4.66
N PRO A 284 -13.52 11.98 -3.55
CA PRO A 284 -14.31 12.86 -2.68
C PRO A 284 -13.47 13.97 -2.03
N LEU A 285 -12.14 13.87 -2.10
CA LEU A 285 -11.19 14.83 -1.55
C LEU A 285 -10.94 16.03 -2.48
N TYR A 286 -11.38 15.96 -3.73
CA TYR A 286 -11.17 16.99 -4.73
C TYR A 286 -12.37 17.94 -4.86
N LYS A 287 -12.09 19.23 -4.80
CA LYS A 287 -13.03 20.31 -5.11
C LYS A 287 -12.61 21.04 -6.39
N LYS A 288 -13.58 21.24 -7.28
CA LYS A 288 -13.40 21.96 -8.56
C LYS A 288 -13.06 23.42 -8.35
#